data_AF-A0A8S9BRF8-F1
#
_entry.id   AF-A0A8S9BRF8-F1
#
_cell.length_a   1.000
_cell.length_b   1.000
_cell.length_c   1.000
_cell.angle_alpha   90.00
_cell.angle_beta   90.00
_cell.angle_gamma   90.00
#
_symmetry.space_group_name_H-M   'P 1'
#
loop_
_entity.id
_entity.type
_entity.pdbx_description
1 polymer ?
#
loop_
_entity_poly.entity_id
_entity_poly.type
_entity_poly.pdbx_seq_one_letter_code
_entity_poly.pdbx_strand_id
1 'polypeptide(L)'
;MAKWKYNKSEAFQFGHDLWDPSHRFETSWLLPPWVLFGARALISLYAFTVTFFIIGWEASNHPGYSIHDVHKSFSFFTVLCYWGNCFYFLVAAIHTFSYAVNGGTPILNRLPRPLQALHYLFWSTITTFPFLVTIVYWAILFSSFSTAFALWSNISQHGLNSAFGLFEIIFTRINPAPWIHLLWLIIILALYCGLAYTTYATKHYYVYSFLNPNPPNHVIDANGEKTNIGGVGKGAVVGYVFGIAVAIILIFCLSKLLVWGRKWLTEKKLGMKGKFYAGREMGMGDVELEAQRVWEK
;
A
#
# COMPACT_ATOMS: atom_id res chain seq x y z
N MET A 1 -20.72 31.81 -20.05
CA MET A 1 -19.37 31.20 -19.90
C MET A 1 -18.96 31.31 -18.44
N ALA A 2 -19.05 30.22 -17.67
CA ALA A 2 -18.54 30.23 -16.30
C ALA A 2 -17.01 30.16 -16.34
N LYS A 3 -16.33 31.22 -15.87
CA LYS A 3 -14.87 31.22 -15.68
C LYS A 3 -14.54 30.25 -14.55
N TRP A 4 -13.96 29.10 -14.91
CA TRP A 4 -13.47 28.13 -13.94
C TRP A 4 -12.20 28.68 -13.29
N LYS A 5 -12.33 29.27 -12.10
CA LYS A 5 -11.18 29.63 -11.26
C LYS A 5 -10.71 28.36 -10.56
N TYR A 6 -9.73 27.68 -11.15
CA TYR A 6 -9.01 26.59 -10.50
C TYR A 6 -8.09 27.20 -9.44
N ASN A 7 -8.54 27.25 -8.18
CA ASN A 7 -7.76 27.83 -7.10
C ASN A 7 -6.80 26.76 -6.56
N LYS A 8 -5.52 26.85 -6.92
CA LYS A 8 -4.49 25.81 -6.63
C LYS A 8 -4.34 25.48 -5.14
N SER A 9 -4.81 26.35 -4.24
CA SER A 9 -4.79 26.14 -2.79
C SER A 9 -5.83 25.15 -2.28
N GLU A 10 -6.90 24.86 -3.02
CA GLU A 10 -7.94 23.92 -2.58
C GLU A 10 -7.42 22.47 -2.48
N ALA A 11 -6.39 22.11 -3.26
CA ALA A 11 -5.82 20.76 -3.28
C ALA A 11 -5.18 20.33 -1.94
N PHE A 12 -4.82 21.30 -1.08
CA PHE A 12 -4.24 21.07 0.25
C PHE A 12 -5.21 21.35 1.40
N GLN A 13 -6.47 21.68 1.07
CA GLN A 13 -7.50 21.93 2.07
C GLN A 13 -8.36 20.68 2.26
N PHE A 14 -8.79 20.48 3.50
CA PHE A 14 -9.78 19.46 3.80
C PHE A 14 -11.17 19.94 3.34
N GLY A 15 -11.87 19.10 2.58
CA GLY A 15 -13.23 19.42 2.13
C GLY A 15 -14.20 19.56 3.31
N HIS A 16 -15.16 20.48 3.15
CA HIS A 16 -16.22 20.73 4.14
C HIS A 16 -17.47 19.87 3.92
N ASP A 17 -17.58 19.21 2.76
CA ASP A 17 -18.73 18.39 2.39
C ASP A 17 -18.82 17.10 3.22
N LEU A 18 -19.98 16.45 3.21
CA LEU A 18 -20.20 15.19 3.93
C LEU A 18 -19.16 14.12 3.55
N TRP A 19 -18.44 13.54 4.50
CA TRP A 19 -17.48 12.46 4.20
C TRP A 19 -18.19 11.21 3.70
N ASP A 20 -17.69 10.64 2.59
CA ASP A 20 -18.13 9.36 2.02
C ASP A 20 -19.63 9.06 2.21
N PRO A 21 -20.53 9.85 1.57
CA PRO A 21 -21.97 9.79 1.83
C PRO A 21 -22.58 8.42 1.55
N SER A 22 -21.97 7.65 0.65
CA SER A 22 -22.42 6.32 0.26
C SER A 22 -21.63 5.17 0.88
N HIS A 23 -20.74 5.43 1.85
CA HIS A 23 -20.01 4.42 2.62
C HIS A 23 -19.17 3.47 1.76
N ARG A 24 -18.47 3.99 0.75
CA ARG A 24 -17.65 3.21 -0.18
C ARG A 24 -16.44 2.54 0.48
N PHE A 25 -15.96 3.05 1.62
CA PHE A 25 -14.88 2.39 2.37
C PHE A 25 -15.35 1.10 3.05
N GLU A 26 -16.60 1.02 3.47
CA GLU A 26 -17.16 -0.10 4.25
C GLU A 26 -18.04 -1.06 3.45
N THR A 27 -18.14 -0.87 2.13
CA THR A 27 -19.04 -1.65 1.28
C THR A 27 -18.34 -2.19 0.04
N SER A 28 -18.91 -3.26 -0.49
CA SER A 28 -18.47 -3.94 -1.71
C SER A 28 -19.59 -3.98 -2.74
N TRP A 29 -19.25 -4.05 -4.02
CA TRP A 29 -20.22 -4.29 -5.09
C TRP A 29 -20.76 -5.72 -5.07
N LEU A 30 -20.01 -6.65 -4.46
CA LEU A 30 -20.32 -8.09 -4.44
C LEU A 30 -20.55 -8.62 -3.01
N LEU A 31 -19.68 -8.27 -2.07
CA LEU A 31 -19.63 -8.87 -0.74
C LEU A 31 -20.56 -8.12 0.24
N PRO A 32 -21.43 -8.81 1.00
CA PRO A 32 -22.14 -8.20 2.12
C PRO A 32 -21.16 -7.61 3.16
N PRO A 33 -21.54 -6.56 3.91
CA PRO A 33 -20.63 -5.90 4.87
C PRO A 33 -19.95 -6.86 5.87
N TRP A 34 -20.69 -7.86 6.38
CA TRP A 34 -20.13 -8.88 7.27
C TRP A 34 -19.05 -9.75 6.62
N VAL A 35 -19.21 -10.07 5.33
CA VAL A 35 -18.22 -10.85 4.57
C VAL A 35 -17.00 -10.00 4.24
N LEU A 36 -17.19 -8.73 3.86
CA LEU A 36 -16.09 -7.79 3.64
C LEU A 36 -15.28 -7.57 4.93
N PHE A 37 -15.97 -7.40 6.07
CA PHE A 37 -15.34 -7.34 7.39
C PHE A 37 -14.51 -8.60 7.66
N GLY A 38 -15.11 -9.79 7.52
CA GLY A 38 -14.44 -11.06 7.79
C GLY A 38 -13.20 -11.26 6.90
N ALA A 39 -13.29 -10.92 5.62
CA ALA A 39 -12.17 -10.99 4.70
C ALA A 39 -11.02 -10.04 5.10
N ARG A 40 -11.31 -8.78 5.42
CA ARG A 40 -10.30 -7.82 5.90
C ARG A 40 -9.68 -8.25 7.23
N ALA A 41 -10.49 -8.74 8.16
CA ALA A 41 -10.03 -9.25 9.44
C ALA A 41 -9.12 -10.47 9.27
N LEU A 42 -9.45 -11.39 8.36
CA LEU A 42 -8.64 -12.57 8.05
C LEU A 42 -7.30 -12.18 7.40
N ILE A 43 -7.31 -11.23 6.46
CA ILE A 43 -6.07 -10.69 5.86
C ILE A 43 -5.20 -10.05 6.94
N SER A 44 -5.79 -9.23 7.82
CA SER A 44 -5.07 -8.60 8.93
C SER A 44 -4.45 -9.64 9.86
N LEU A 45 -5.25 -10.63 10.30
CA LEU A 45 -4.79 -11.72 11.17
C LEU A 45 -3.64 -12.50 10.54
N TYR A 46 -3.76 -12.85 9.25
CA TYR A 46 -2.69 -13.52 8.51
C TYR A 46 -1.42 -12.66 8.45
N ALA A 47 -1.53 -11.39 8.09
CA ALA A 47 -0.39 -10.50 7.96
C ALA A 47 0.34 -10.28 9.30
N PHE A 48 -0.40 -10.12 10.41
CA PHE A 48 0.18 -10.08 11.74
C PHE A 48 0.82 -11.41 12.13
N THR A 49 0.19 -12.54 11.82
CA THR A 49 0.75 -13.88 12.07
C THR A 49 2.08 -14.05 11.35
N VAL A 50 2.15 -13.73 10.06
CA VAL A 50 3.40 -13.75 9.28
C VAL A 50 4.45 -12.86 9.93
N THR A 51 4.10 -11.62 10.27
CA THR A 51 5.02 -10.64 10.84
C THR A 51 5.60 -11.13 12.18
N PHE A 52 4.76 -11.55 13.11
CA PHE A 52 5.21 -12.01 14.42
C PHE A 52 5.94 -13.35 14.34
N PHE A 53 5.53 -14.25 13.44
CA PHE A 53 6.22 -15.52 13.25
C PHE A 53 7.63 -15.30 12.69
N ILE A 54 7.81 -14.40 11.71
CA ILE A 54 9.14 -14.07 11.17
C ILE A 54 10.02 -13.49 12.28
N ILE A 55 9.51 -12.54 13.06
CA ILE A 55 10.22 -11.97 14.21
C ILE A 55 10.65 -13.06 15.20
N GLY A 56 9.73 -13.95 15.58
CA GLY A 56 10.01 -15.04 16.51
C GLY A 56 11.01 -16.06 15.95
N TRP A 57 10.90 -16.39 14.67
CA TRP A 57 11.79 -17.32 13.98
C TRP A 57 13.23 -16.79 13.94
N GLU A 58 13.41 -15.53 13.54
CA GLU A 58 14.70 -14.86 13.48
C GLU A 58 15.31 -14.67 14.87
N ALA A 59 14.50 -14.31 15.88
CA ALA A 59 14.94 -14.14 17.27
C ALA A 59 15.39 -15.46 17.93
N SER A 60 14.93 -16.61 17.44
CA SER A 60 15.24 -17.93 18.01
C SER A 60 16.61 -18.49 17.57
N ASN A 61 17.43 -17.70 16.87
CA ASN A 61 18.79 -18.08 16.41
C ASN A 61 18.83 -19.38 15.59
N HIS A 62 17.84 -19.62 14.73
CA HIS A 62 17.92 -20.68 13.73
C HIS A 62 19.15 -20.49 12.83
N PRO A 63 19.73 -21.56 12.24
CA PRO A 63 20.91 -21.44 11.37
C PRO A 63 20.72 -20.37 10.27
N GLY A 64 21.61 -19.37 10.26
CA GLY A 64 21.55 -18.24 9.32
C GLY A 64 20.72 -17.04 9.77
N TYR A 65 20.11 -17.08 10.95
CA TYR A 65 19.30 -15.99 11.51
C TYR A 65 19.73 -15.64 12.94
N SER A 66 19.49 -14.38 13.32
CA SER A 66 19.79 -13.87 14.65
C SER A 66 18.82 -12.76 15.06
N ILE A 67 18.82 -12.44 16.36
CA ILE A 67 18.11 -11.26 16.88
C ILE A 67 18.54 -9.94 16.20
N HIS A 68 19.75 -9.89 15.63
CA HIS A 68 20.20 -8.70 14.89
C HIS A 68 19.41 -8.47 13.60
N ASP A 69 18.85 -9.51 12.98
CA ASP A 69 18.03 -9.38 11.78
C ASP A 69 16.69 -8.70 12.13
N VAL A 70 16.10 -9.07 13.26
CA VAL A 70 14.92 -8.40 13.83
C VAL A 70 15.22 -6.92 14.09
N HIS A 71 16.38 -6.59 14.68
CA HIS A 71 16.77 -5.19 14.95
C HIS A 71 16.98 -4.35 13.69
N LYS A 72 17.33 -4.99 12.57
CA LYS A 72 17.52 -4.33 11.26
C LYS A 72 16.21 -4.21 10.47
N SER A 73 15.19 -5.02 10.80
CA SER A 73 13.96 -5.17 10.01
C SER A 73 13.28 -3.85 9.66
N PHE A 74 13.17 -2.90 10.59
CA PHE A 74 12.54 -1.59 10.37
C PHE A 74 13.30 -0.65 9.40
N SER A 75 14.55 -0.97 9.03
CA SER A 75 15.26 -0.24 7.97
C SER A 75 14.78 -0.63 6.57
N PHE A 76 14.10 -1.77 6.41
CA PHE A 76 13.66 -2.28 5.11
C PHE A 76 12.27 -1.78 4.76
N PHE A 77 12.12 -1.18 3.56
CA PHE A 77 10.82 -0.72 3.07
C PHE A 77 9.80 -1.84 2.99
N THR A 78 10.21 -3.05 2.60
CA THR A 78 9.33 -4.23 2.55
C THR A 78 8.66 -4.48 3.90
N VAL A 79 9.45 -4.47 4.98
CA VAL A 79 8.94 -4.72 6.34
C VAL A 79 7.98 -3.61 6.75
N LEU A 80 8.33 -2.34 6.50
CA LEU A 80 7.45 -1.20 6.75
C LEU A 80 6.14 -1.28 5.94
N CYS A 81 6.23 -1.67 4.67
CA CYS A 81 5.08 -1.88 3.79
C CYS A 81 4.18 -3.02 4.28
N TYR A 82 4.76 -4.10 4.80
CA TYR A 82 4.01 -5.23 5.34
C TYR A 82 3.34 -4.90 6.69
N TRP A 83 4.00 -4.16 7.58
CA TRP A 83 3.34 -3.54 8.74
C TRP A 83 2.20 -2.62 8.32
N GLY A 84 2.39 -1.85 7.25
CA GLY A 84 1.33 -1.05 6.62
C GLY A 84 0.12 -1.90 6.26
N ASN A 85 0.30 -3.08 5.63
CA ASN A 85 -0.78 -4.01 5.37
C ASN A 85 -1.46 -4.50 6.66
N CYS A 86 -0.69 -4.92 7.66
CA CYS A 86 -1.21 -5.41 8.94
C CYS A 86 -2.20 -4.41 9.56
N PHE A 87 -1.76 -3.16 9.71
CA PHE A 87 -2.56 -2.11 10.33
C PHE A 87 -3.67 -1.57 9.43
N TYR A 88 -3.44 -1.46 8.12
CA TYR A 88 -4.48 -1.02 7.19
C TYR A 88 -5.69 -1.95 7.26
N PHE A 89 -5.46 -3.26 7.10
CA PHE A 89 -6.54 -4.24 7.09
C PHE A 89 -7.24 -4.33 8.45
N LEU A 90 -6.52 -4.13 9.55
CA LEU A 90 -7.12 -4.02 10.89
C LEU A 90 -8.08 -2.82 10.97
N VAL A 91 -7.61 -1.63 10.59
CA VAL A 91 -8.40 -0.39 10.66
C VAL A 91 -9.60 -0.47 9.70
N ALA A 92 -9.38 -0.96 8.48
CA ALA A 92 -10.45 -1.16 7.50
C ALA A 92 -11.49 -2.20 7.99
N ALA A 93 -11.05 -3.27 8.64
CA ALA A 93 -11.95 -4.24 9.27
C ALA A 93 -12.76 -3.59 10.40
N ILE A 94 -12.14 -2.78 11.27
CA ILE A 94 -12.84 -2.05 12.34
C ILE A 94 -13.88 -1.10 11.77
N HIS A 95 -13.56 -0.34 10.73
CA HIS A 95 -14.53 0.55 10.08
C HIS A 95 -15.70 -0.24 9.47
N THR A 96 -15.41 -1.33 8.75
CA THR A 96 -16.44 -2.20 8.16
C THR A 96 -17.32 -2.86 9.22
N PHE A 97 -16.73 -3.35 10.31
CA PHE A 97 -17.44 -3.91 11.46
C PHE A 97 -18.33 -2.86 12.11
N SER A 98 -17.81 -1.65 12.33
CA SER A 98 -18.58 -0.57 12.94
C SER A 98 -19.76 -0.15 12.06
N TYR A 99 -19.61 -0.18 10.74
CA TYR A 99 -20.72 0.03 9.80
C TYR A 99 -21.76 -1.08 9.90
N ALA A 100 -21.32 -2.34 9.98
CA ALA A 100 -22.20 -3.49 10.09
C ALA A 100 -22.96 -3.56 11.43
N VAL A 101 -22.38 -3.08 12.53
CA VAL A 101 -23.03 -3.08 13.85
C VAL A 101 -23.91 -1.86 14.07
N ASN A 102 -23.46 -0.67 13.66
CA ASN A 102 -24.15 0.59 13.96
C ASN A 102 -25.17 0.98 12.89
N GLY A 103 -25.95 0.02 12.38
CA GLY A 103 -27.03 0.30 11.44
C GLY A 103 -26.60 1.03 10.18
N GLY A 104 -25.39 0.77 9.66
CA GLY A 104 -24.83 1.41 8.49
C GLY A 104 -24.16 2.78 8.73
N THR A 105 -23.79 3.13 9.96
CA THR A 105 -23.00 4.35 10.24
C THR A 105 -21.61 3.98 10.76
N PRO A 106 -20.53 4.11 9.96
CA PRO A 106 -19.19 3.74 10.41
C PRO A 106 -18.61 4.75 11.41
N ILE A 107 -17.66 4.30 12.22
CA ILE A 107 -16.83 5.20 13.06
C ILE A 107 -16.02 6.17 12.18
N LEU A 108 -15.59 5.75 10.99
CA LEU A 108 -14.84 6.60 10.05
C LEU A 108 -15.58 7.92 9.77
N ASN A 109 -16.91 7.90 9.61
CA ASN A 109 -17.73 9.09 9.36
C ASN A 109 -17.77 10.05 10.56
N ARG A 110 -17.44 9.58 11.76
CA ARG A 110 -17.41 10.38 13.00
C ARG A 110 -16.02 10.93 13.31
N LEU A 111 -14.98 10.43 12.65
CA LEU A 111 -13.62 10.92 12.84
C LEU A 111 -13.47 12.34 12.26
N PRO A 112 -12.56 13.17 12.82
CA PRO A 112 -12.24 14.46 12.23
C PRO A 112 -11.66 14.28 10.82
N ARG A 113 -11.88 15.29 9.96
CA ARG A 113 -11.53 15.25 8.53
C ARG A 113 -10.08 14.85 8.21
N PRO A 114 -9.06 15.24 9.00
CA PRO A 114 -7.70 14.77 8.76
C PRO A 114 -7.54 13.25 8.87
N LEU A 115 -8.18 12.61 9.85
CA LEU A 115 -8.09 11.15 10.02
C LEU A 115 -8.83 10.40 8.91
N GLN A 116 -9.94 10.97 8.43
CA GLN A 116 -10.66 10.46 7.25
C GLN A 116 -9.78 10.51 5.99
N ALA A 117 -9.16 11.66 5.73
CA ALA A 117 -8.24 11.82 4.60
C ALA A 117 -7.02 10.91 4.72
N LEU A 118 -6.46 10.76 5.92
CA LEU A 118 -5.35 9.83 6.19
C LEU A 118 -5.75 8.37 5.97
N HIS A 119 -6.98 7.97 6.31
CA HIS A 119 -7.45 6.62 6.00
C HIS A 119 -7.51 6.36 4.49
N TYR A 120 -7.93 7.36 3.70
CA TYR A 120 -7.93 7.23 2.24
C TYR A 120 -6.52 7.24 1.64
N LEU A 121 -5.61 8.05 2.18
CA LEU A 121 -4.19 7.99 1.81
C LEU A 121 -3.60 6.63 2.19
N PHE A 122 -3.96 6.07 3.35
CA PHE A 122 -3.52 4.75 3.78
C PHE A 122 -3.99 3.66 2.82
N TRP A 123 -5.24 3.69 2.36
CA TRP A 123 -5.70 2.80 1.29
C TRP A 123 -4.88 2.97 -0.01
N SER A 124 -4.48 4.19 -0.33
CA SER A 124 -3.66 4.45 -1.52
C SER A 124 -2.26 3.87 -1.38
N THR A 125 -1.68 3.81 -0.17
CA THR A 125 -0.40 3.12 0.04
C THR A 125 -0.55 1.61 -0.21
N ILE A 126 -1.66 0.99 0.24
CA ILE A 126 -1.92 -0.45 0.06
C ILE A 126 -2.18 -0.83 -1.40
N THR A 127 -2.81 0.05 -2.17
CA THR A 127 -3.08 -0.19 -3.59
C THR A 127 -1.93 0.25 -4.50
N THR A 128 -0.76 0.61 -3.96
CA THR A 128 0.41 1.02 -4.75
C THR A 128 1.73 0.42 -4.25
N PHE A 129 2.15 0.64 -3.00
CA PHE A 129 3.45 0.20 -2.51
C PHE A 129 3.66 -1.32 -2.52
N PRO A 130 2.66 -2.17 -2.23
CA PRO A 130 2.85 -3.61 -2.32
C PRO A 130 3.27 -4.11 -3.71
N PHE A 131 2.71 -3.50 -4.77
CA PHE A 131 3.10 -3.81 -6.15
C PHE A 131 4.53 -3.37 -6.44
N LEU A 132 4.93 -2.18 -5.94
CA LEU A 132 6.31 -1.72 -6.06
C LEU A 132 7.27 -2.68 -5.35
N VAL A 133 6.96 -3.09 -4.11
CA VAL A 133 7.76 -4.06 -3.33
C VAL A 133 7.86 -5.39 -4.07
N THR A 134 6.75 -5.88 -4.62
CA THR A 134 6.72 -7.13 -5.40
C THR A 134 7.63 -7.02 -6.61
N ILE A 135 7.49 -5.98 -7.42
CA ILE A 135 8.30 -5.77 -8.62
C ILE A 135 9.78 -5.65 -8.26
N VAL A 136 10.14 -4.81 -7.29
CA VAL A 136 11.54 -4.63 -6.88
C VAL A 136 12.12 -5.92 -6.34
N TYR A 137 11.37 -6.67 -5.53
CA TYR A 137 11.85 -7.94 -5.01
C TYR A 137 12.14 -8.93 -6.15
N TRP A 138 11.14 -9.23 -6.97
CA TRP A 138 11.27 -10.29 -7.98
C TRP A 138 12.17 -9.90 -9.17
N ALA A 139 12.25 -8.62 -9.52
CA ALA A 139 13.04 -8.16 -10.65
C ALA A 139 14.49 -7.79 -10.28
N ILE A 140 14.76 -7.41 -9.02
CA ILE A 140 16.06 -6.85 -8.61
C ILE A 140 16.72 -7.65 -7.47
N LEU A 141 15.95 -8.12 -6.48
CA LEU A 141 16.52 -8.68 -5.25
C LEU A 141 16.49 -10.21 -5.19
N PHE A 142 15.58 -10.85 -5.91
CA PHE A 142 15.38 -12.29 -5.88
C PHE A 142 16.58 -13.02 -6.49
N SER A 143 16.98 -14.12 -5.85
CA SER A 143 18.03 -15.02 -6.35
C SER A 143 17.57 -16.48 -6.32
N SER A 144 17.34 -17.04 -5.14
CA SER A 144 16.83 -18.39 -4.95
C SER A 144 16.29 -18.59 -3.52
N PHE A 145 15.55 -19.67 -3.30
CA PHE A 145 15.10 -20.08 -1.96
C PHE A 145 15.84 -21.34 -1.52
N SER A 146 16.53 -21.26 -0.39
CA SER A 146 17.29 -22.39 0.18
C SER A 146 16.52 -23.15 1.27
N THR A 147 15.42 -22.59 1.81
CA THR A 147 14.63 -23.20 2.89
C THR A 147 13.14 -22.97 2.69
N ALA A 148 12.31 -23.83 3.29
CA ALA A 148 10.86 -23.66 3.31
C ALA A 148 10.44 -22.36 4.01
N PHE A 149 11.15 -21.97 5.08
CA PHE A 149 10.92 -20.69 5.75
C PHE A 149 11.19 -19.52 4.82
N ALA A 150 12.33 -19.50 4.11
CA ALA A 150 12.66 -18.44 3.16
C ALA A 150 11.63 -18.35 2.03
N LEU A 151 11.20 -19.48 1.48
CA LEU A 151 10.14 -19.51 0.47
C LEU A 151 8.84 -18.90 1.00
N TRP A 152 8.36 -19.38 2.15
CA TRP A 152 7.09 -18.94 2.73
C TRP A 152 7.11 -17.47 3.17
N SER A 153 8.17 -17.02 3.84
CA SER A 153 8.29 -15.64 4.32
C SER A 153 8.35 -14.65 3.16
N ASN A 154 9.09 -14.97 2.11
CA ASN A 154 9.21 -14.10 0.94
C ASN A 154 7.94 -14.10 0.08
N ILE A 155 7.28 -15.25 -0.14
CA ILE A 155 5.97 -15.27 -0.80
C ILE A 155 4.97 -14.42 0.00
N SER A 156 5.00 -14.50 1.32
CA SER A 156 4.09 -13.73 2.16
C SER A 156 4.35 -12.22 2.07
N GLN A 157 5.60 -11.78 2.23
CA GLN A 157 5.94 -10.35 2.25
C GLN A 157 6.02 -9.70 0.87
N HIS A 158 6.38 -10.46 -0.18
CA HIS A 158 6.66 -9.95 -1.53
C HIS A 158 5.71 -10.48 -2.62
N GLY A 159 4.78 -11.37 -2.29
CA GLY A 159 3.75 -11.85 -3.21
C GLY A 159 2.35 -11.53 -2.70
N LEU A 160 2.01 -12.03 -1.50
CA LEU A 160 0.67 -11.85 -0.92
C LEU A 160 0.36 -10.38 -0.59
N ASN A 161 1.36 -9.54 -0.34
CA ASN A 161 1.14 -8.10 -0.16
C ASN A 161 0.41 -7.47 -1.37
N SER A 162 0.76 -7.84 -2.61
CA SER A 162 0.09 -7.40 -3.83
C SER A 162 -1.29 -8.03 -3.98
N ALA A 163 -1.45 -9.30 -3.58
CA ALA A 163 -2.76 -9.94 -3.56
C ALA A 163 -3.74 -9.22 -2.62
N PHE A 164 -3.25 -8.72 -1.49
CA PHE A 164 -4.06 -7.91 -0.57
C PHE A 164 -4.42 -6.55 -1.18
N GLY A 165 -3.47 -5.89 -1.85
CA GLY A 165 -3.76 -4.68 -2.64
C GLY A 165 -4.80 -4.92 -3.73
N LEU A 166 -4.71 -6.04 -4.46
CA LEU A 166 -5.70 -6.44 -5.47
C LEU A 166 -7.07 -6.71 -4.86
N PHE A 167 -7.14 -7.32 -3.67
CA PHE A 167 -8.41 -7.52 -2.97
C PHE A 167 -9.13 -6.19 -2.75
N GLU A 168 -8.43 -5.16 -2.27
CA GLU A 168 -9.00 -3.82 -2.06
C GLU A 168 -9.43 -3.16 -3.37
N ILE A 169 -8.65 -3.29 -4.44
CA ILE A 169 -8.98 -2.77 -5.79
C ILE A 169 -10.22 -3.45 -6.35
N ILE A 170 -10.30 -4.78 -6.24
CA ILE A 170 -11.33 -5.59 -6.90
C ILE A 170 -12.65 -5.52 -6.14
N PHE A 171 -12.64 -5.77 -4.83
CA PHE A 171 -13.88 -6.06 -4.10
C PHE A 171 -14.54 -4.83 -3.49
N THR A 172 -13.81 -3.81 -3.09
CA THR A 172 -14.42 -2.65 -2.42
C THR A 172 -15.17 -1.75 -3.40
N ARG A 173 -15.93 -0.78 -2.89
CA ARG A 173 -16.50 0.31 -3.70
C ARG A 173 -15.70 1.61 -3.63
N ILE A 174 -14.51 1.60 -3.01
CA ILE A 174 -13.67 2.79 -2.86
C ILE A 174 -13.46 3.46 -4.22
N ASN A 175 -13.51 4.80 -4.24
CA ASN A 175 -13.33 5.58 -5.46
C ASN A 175 -11.85 5.61 -5.90
N PRO A 176 -11.57 5.95 -7.16
CA PRO A 176 -10.19 6.14 -7.59
C PRO A 176 -9.48 7.23 -6.78
N ALA A 177 -8.24 6.96 -6.34
CA ALA A 177 -7.46 7.87 -5.50
C ALA A 177 -7.35 9.28 -6.13
N PRO A 178 -7.48 10.36 -5.35
CA PRO A 178 -7.25 11.72 -5.83
C PRO A 178 -5.78 11.91 -6.20
N TRP A 179 -5.48 12.77 -7.18
CA TRP A 179 -4.12 12.97 -7.68
C TRP A 179 -3.14 13.48 -6.62
N ILE A 180 -3.63 14.20 -5.61
CA ILE A 180 -2.79 14.66 -4.50
C ILE A 180 -2.16 13.50 -3.71
N HIS A 181 -2.76 12.30 -3.72
CA HIS A 181 -2.15 11.15 -3.07
C HIS A 181 -0.83 10.74 -3.74
N LEU A 182 -0.67 10.93 -5.05
CA LEU A 182 0.59 10.64 -5.73
C LEU A 182 1.75 11.47 -5.15
N LEU A 183 1.51 12.76 -4.86
CA LEU A 183 2.48 13.61 -4.18
C LEU A 183 2.88 13.02 -2.82
N TRP A 184 1.90 12.63 -2.01
CA TRP A 184 2.16 12.06 -0.69
C TRP A 184 2.85 10.70 -0.73
N LEU A 185 2.54 9.85 -1.71
CA LEU A 185 3.23 8.58 -1.93
C LEU A 185 4.70 8.81 -2.29
N ILE A 186 5.00 9.80 -3.14
CA ILE A 186 6.38 10.19 -3.46
C ILE A 186 7.10 10.73 -2.23
N ILE A 187 6.43 11.58 -1.42
CA ILE A 187 7.01 12.08 -0.16
C ILE A 187 7.33 10.94 0.79
N ILE A 188 6.44 9.96 0.96
CA ILE A 188 6.69 8.79 1.83
C ILE A 188 7.88 7.97 1.32
N LEU A 189 8.01 7.76 0.01
CA LEU A 189 9.19 7.10 -0.57
C LEU A 189 10.47 7.90 -0.38
N ALA A 190 10.41 9.22 -0.50
CA ALA A 190 11.56 10.09 -0.24
C ALA A 190 11.99 10.04 1.24
N LEU A 191 11.03 10.03 2.16
CA LEU A 191 11.28 9.82 3.60
C LEU A 191 11.91 8.46 3.87
N TYR A 192 11.43 7.40 3.20
CA TYR A 192 12.07 6.09 3.28
C TYR A 192 13.51 6.11 2.76
N CYS A 193 13.77 6.76 1.63
CA CYS A 193 15.13 6.93 1.11
C CYS A 193 16.02 7.62 2.16
N GLY A 194 15.50 8.68 2.81
CA GLY A 194 16.16 9.31 3.96
C GLY A 194 16.48 8.32 5.08
N LEU A 195 15.49 7.51 5.51
CA LEU A 195 15.68 6.47 6.53
C LEU A 195 16.75 5.44 6.14
N ALA A 196 16.83 5.06 4.87
CA ALA A 196 17.85 4.13 4.38
C ALA A 196 19.27 4.71 4.53
N TYR A 197 19.46 6.00 4.24
CA TYR A 197 20.73 6.68 4.46
C TYR A 197 21.00 6.99 5.94
N THR A 198 19.97 7.23 6.76
CA THR A 198 20.11 7.30 8.23
C THR A 198 20.57 5.95 8.79
N THR A 199 20.06 4.84 8.27
CA THR A 199 20.51 3.49 8.63
C THR A 199 21.98 3.32 8.29
N TYR A 200 22.42 3.73 7.09
CA TYR A 200 23.84 3.71 6.76
C TYR A 200 24.69 4.57 7.71
N ALA A 201 24.25 5.79 8.01
CA ALA A 201 24.96 6.70 8.90
C ALA A 201 25.09 6.19 10.34
N THR A 202 24.14 5.39 10.82
CA THR A 202 24.08 4.94 12.22
C THR A 202 24.43 3.47 12.43
N LYS A 203 24.27 2.63 11.41
CA LYS A 203 24.49 1.18 11.46
C LYS A 203 25.55 0.69 10.48
N HIS A 204 26.10 1.59 9.66
CA HIS A 204 27.23 1.33 8.76
C HIS A 204 26.98 0.25 7.69
N TYR A 205 25.72 0.03 7.30
CA TYR A 205 25.37 -0.82 6.17
C TYR A 205 24.28 -0.17 5.31
N TYR A 206 24.29 -0.46 4.01
CA TYR A 206 23.21 -0.09 3.11
C TYR A 206 22.13 -1.16 3.12
N VAL A 207 20.89 -0.72 3.31
CA VAL A 207 19.72 -1.62 3.36
C VAL A 207 19.53 -2.38 2.04
N TYR A 208 19.86 -1.73 0.92
CA TYR A 208 19.91 -2.34 -0.40
C TYR A 208 21.23 -1.99 -1.09
N SER A 209 21.83 -2.98 -1.76
CA SER A 209 23.08 -2.78 -2.49
C SER A 209 22.96 -1.70 -3.57
N PHE A 210 21.80 -1.58 -4.23
CA PHE A 210 21.56 -0.55 -5.24
C PHE A 210 21.50 0.89 -4.71
N LEU A 211 21.52 1.09 -3.38
CA LEU A 211 21.63 2.41 -2.76
C LEU A 211 23.07 2.78 -2.38
N ASN A 212 24.02 1.85 -2.49
CA ASN A 212 25.42 2.12 -2.19
C ASN A 212 26.11 2.83 -3.39
N PRO A 213 26.48 4.12 -3.25
CA PRO A 213 27.11 4.90 -4.31
C PRO A 213 28.62 4.65 -4.44
N ASN A 214 29.22 3.96 -3.46
CA ASN A 214 30.65 3.70 -3.37
C ASN A 214 30.86 2.18 -3.24
N PRO A 215 30.76 1.42 -4.34
CA PRO A 215 30.98 -0.01 -4.29
C PRO A 215 32.37 -0.32 -3.74
N PRO A 216 32.52 -1.10 -2.65
CA PRO A 216 33.84 -1.49 -2.17
C PRO A 216 34.54 -2.33 -3.25
N ASN A 217 35.83 -2.04 -3.41
CA ASN A 217 36.79 -2.64 -4.34
C ASN A 217 36.36 -3.98 -4.93
N HIS A 218 36.27 -4.03 -6.27
CA HIS A 218 36.06 -5.25 -7.04
C HIS A 218 36.89 -6.41 -6.49
N VAL A 219 36.30 -7.58 -6.34
CA VAL A 219 37.06 -8.83 -6.16
C VAL A 219 37.24 -9.50 -7.51
N ILE A 220 38.37 -10.16 -7.67
CA ILE A 220 38.63 -11.01 -8.82
C ILE A 220 37.99 -12.36 -8.49
N ASP A 221 37.07 -12.81 -9.32
CA ASP A 221 36.44 -14.13 -9.16
C ASP A 221 37.42 -15.26 -9.52
N ALA A 222 36.98 -16.51 -9.37
CA ALA A 222 37.78 -17.68 -9.69
C ALA A 222 38.24 -17.74 -11.16
N ASN A 223 37.63 -16.95 -12.05
CA ASN A 223 37.93 -16.86 -13.47
C ASN A 223 38.82 -15.66 -13.84
N GLY A 224 39.24 -14.85 -12.86
CA GLY A 224 40.04 -13.66 -13.13
C GLY A 224 39.21 -12.40 -13.44
N GLU A 225 37.88 -12.44 -13.33
CA GLU A 225 37.01 -11.31 -13.66
C GLU A 225 36.74 -10.41 -12.46
N LYS A 226 36.73 -9.09 -12.68
CA LYS A 226 36.36 -8.11 -11.65
C LYS A 226 34.86 -8.18 -11.39
N THR A 227 34.47 -8.78 -10.28
CA THR A 227 33.08 -8.82 -9.81
C THR A 227 32.84 -7.76 -8.74
N ASN A 228 31.70 -7.09 -8.85
CA ASN A 228 31.27 -6.07 -7.90
C ASN A 228 30.63 -6.78 -6.68
N ILE A 229 31.25 -6.66 -5.51
CA ILE A 229 30.77 -7.27 -4.25
C ILE A 229 29.80 -6.40 -3.45
N GLY A 230 29.30 -5.32 -4.05
CA GLY A 230 28.19 -4.55 -3.50
C GLY A 230 28.22 -3.11 -3.97
N GLY A 231 27.06 -2.48 -4.13
CA GLY A 231 26.96 -1.13 -4.65
C GLY A 231 26.92 -1.05 -6.16
N VAL A 232 26.43 0.08 -6.65
CA VAL A 232 26.17 0.29 -8.08
C VAL A 232 26.86 1.53 -8.63
N GLY A 233 27.47 2.33 -7.76
CA GLY A 233 28.10 3.60 -8.12
C GLY A 233 27.10 4.76 -8.15
N LYS A 234 27.61 5.99 -7.97
CA LYS A 234 26.78 7.22 -7.87
C LYS A 234 25.74 7.37 -8.99
N GLY A 235 26.15 7.17 -10.25
CA GLY A 235 25.27 7.34 -11.40
C GLY A 235 24.11 6.32 -11.40
N ALA A 236 24.40 5.06 -11.08
CA ALA A 236 23.37 4.04 -11.02
C ALA A 236 22.43 4.22 -9.83
N VAL A 237 22.93 4.66 -8.66
CA VAL A 237 22.06 5.01 -7.51
C VAL A 237 21.02 6.05 -7.92
N VAL A 238 21.43 7.11 -8.62
CA VAL A 238 20.51 8.11 -9.18
C VAL A 238 19.50 7.44 -10.10
N GLY A 239 19.95 6.55 -11.00
CA GLY A 239 19.09 5.75 -11.86
C GLY A 239 18.04 4.93 -11.09
N TYR A 240 18.41 4.25 -10.02
CA TYR A 240 17.48 3.49 -9.18
C TYR A 240 16.48 4.39 -8.44
N VAL A 241 16.93 5.51 -7.87
CA VAL A 241 16.05 6.44 -7.15
C VAL A 241 14.98 7.01 -8.08
N PHE A 242 15.37 7.51 -9.25
CA PHE A 242 14.42 8.04 -10.23
C PHE A 242 13.60 6.94 -10.90
N GLY A 243 14.18 5.76 -11.14
CA GLY A 243 13.47 4.59 -11.67
C GLY A 243 12.35 4.13 -10.74
N ILE A 244 12.59 4.07 -9.43
CA ILE A 244 11.58 3.76 -8.42
C ILE A 244 10.51 4.87 -8.34
N ALA A 245 10.91 6.14 -8.45
CA ALA A 245 9.97 7.27 -8.49
C ALA A 245 9.04 7.21 -9.72
N VAL A 246 9.57 6.83 -10.89
CA VAL A 246 8.76 6.60 -12.10
C VAL A 246 7.86 5.37 -11.92
N ALA A 247 8.39 4.28 -11.34
CA ALA A 247 7.61 3.07 -11.10
C ALA A 247 6.38 3.34 -10.21
N ILE A 248 6.50 4.12 -9.14
CA ILE A 248 5.34 4.45 -8.29
C ILE A 248 4.30 5.29 -9.03
N ILE A 249 4.70 6.18 -9.94
CA ILE A 249 3.78 6.96 -10.77
C ILE A 249 2.98 6.03 -11.68
N LEU A 250 3.66 5.10 -12.36
CA LEU A 250 3.01 4.13 -13.25
C LEU A 250 2.05 3.22 -12.48
N ILE A 251 2.47 2.72 -11.32
CA ILE A 251 1.64 1.87 -10.46
C ILE A 251 0.43 2.63 -9.95
N PHE A 252 0.58 3.88 -9.50
CA PHE A 252 -0.54 4.72 -9.08
C PHE A 252 -1.56 4.92 -10.21
N CYS A 253 -1.09 5.27 -11.40
CA CYS A 253 -1.95 5.42 -12.58
C CYS A 253 -2.68 4.11 -12.90
N LEU A 254 -1.97 2.98 -12.90
CA LEU A 254 -2.57 1.66 -13.15
C LEU A 254 -3.62 1.30 -12.09
N SER A 255 -3.30 1.46 -10.81
CA SER A 255 -4.22 1.22 -9.70
C SER A 255 -5.48 2.08 -9.82
N LYS A 256 -5.31 3.37 -10.11
CA LYS A 256 -6.42 4.30 -10.36
C LYS A 256 -7.29 3.88 -11.56
N LEU A 257 -6.67 3.44 -12.66
CA LEU A 257 -7.36 2.93 -13.85
C LEU A 257 -8.12 1.64 -13.57
N LEU A 258 -7.54 0.70 -12.80
CA LEU A 258 -8.19 -0.54 -12.40
C LEU A 258 -9.42 -0.26 -11.52
N VAL A 259 -9.32 0.65 -10.56
CA VAL A 259 -10.44 1.03 -9.69
C VAL A 259 -11.53 1.76 -10.49
N TRP A 260 -11.14 2.62 -11.43
CA TRP A 260 -12.08 3.25 -12.35
C TRP A 260 -12.80 2.21 -13.23
N GLY A 261 -12.04 1.27 -13.81
CA GLY A 261 -12.56 0.19 -14.63
C GLY A 261 -13.50 -0.72 -13.86
N ARG A 262 -13.13 -1.10 -12.63
CA ARG A 262 -14.00 -1.82 -11.69
C ARG A 262 -15.30 -1.06 -11.49
N LYS A 263 -15.24 0.21 -11.07
CA LYS A 263 -16.43 1.05 -10.84
C LYS A 263 -17.33 1.12 -12.07
N TRP A 264 -16.75 1.40 -13.24
CA TRP A 264 -17.50 1.47 -14.49
C TRP A 264 -18.18 0.14 -14.83
N LEU A 265 -17.45 -0.97 -14.72
CA LEU A 265 -17.98 -2.30 -15.01
C LEU A 265 -19.09 -2.67 -14.02
N THR A 266 -18.82 -2.59 -12.72
CA THR A 266 -19.75 -3.07 -11.69
C THR A 266 -20.96 -2.16 -11.55
N GLU A 267 -20.77 -0.84 -11.48
CA GLU A 267 -21.87 0.07 -11.16
C GLU A 267 -22.61 0.58 -12.41
N LYS A 268 -21.90 0.85 -13.52
CA LYS A 268 -22.55 1.36 -14.74
C LYS A 268 -22.99 0.26 -15.70
N LYS A 269 -22.20 -0.80 -15.88
CA LYS A 269 -22.53 -1.88 -16.82
C LYS A 269 -23.36 -2.99 -16.21
N LEU A 270 -23.02 -3.44 -15.00
CA LEU A 270 -23.72 -4.55 -14.33
C LEU A 270 -24.83 -4.08 -13.38
N GLY A 271 -24.94 -2.78 -13.09
CA GLY A 271 -25.93 -2.25 -12.15
C GLY A 271 -25.71 -2.67 -10.68
N MET A 272 -24.55 -3.26 -10.36
CA MET A 272 -24.17 -3.72 -9.04
C MET A 272 -23.67 -2.54 -8.19
N LYS A 273 -24.63 -1.71 -7.77
CA LYS A 273 -24.34 -0.46 -7.06
C LYS A 273 -23.78 -0.66 -5.66
N GLY A 274 -23.94 -1.83 -5.04
CA GLY A 274 -23.37 -2.14 -3.73
C GLY A 274 -24.20 -3.10 -2.91
N LYS A 275 -23.55 -3.79 -1.97
CA LYS A 275 -24.20 -4.53 -0.88
C LYS A 275 -24.05 -3.70 0.40
N PHE A 276 -25.16 -3.19 0.89
CA PHE A 276 -25.21 -2.32 2.06
C PHE A 276 -25.72 -3.06 3.29
N TYR A 277 -25.61 -2.40 4.45
CA TYR A 277 -26.18 -2.90 5.69
C TYR A 277 -27.68 -3.23 5.53
N ALA A 278 -28.08 -4.38 6.06
CA ALA A 278 -29.45 -4.91 6.05
C ALA A 278 -30.09 -4.97 4.64
N GLY A 279 -29.29 -5.07 3.58
CA GLY A 279 -29.81 -5.17 2.21
C GLY A 279 -30.41 -3.87 1.67
N ARG A 280 -30.18 -2.73 2.34
CA ARG A 280 -30.63 -1.42 1.85
C ARG A 280 -30.03 -1.11 0.47
N GLU A 281 -30.75 -0.35 -0.32
CA GLU A 281 -30.23 0.22 -1.57
C GLU A 281 -29.59 1.60 -1.31
N MET A 282 -28.84 2.07 -2.29
CA MET A 282 -28.24 3.41 -2.26
C MET A 282 -29.35 4.46 -2.35
N GLY A 283 -29.42 5.38 -1.37
CA GLY A 283 -30.45 6.41 -1.35
C GLY A 283 -30.30 7.39 -2.53
N MET A 284 -31.41 7.95 -3.03
CA MET A 284 -31.39 8.85 -4.19
C MET A 284 -30.47 10.07 -3.97
N GLY A 285 -30.44 10.63 -2.75
CA GLY A 285 -29.53 11.72 -2.37
C GLY A 285 -28.05 11.30 -2.33
N ASP A 286 -27.75 10.03 -2.01
CA ASP A 286 -26.37 9.52 -2.05
C ASP A 286 -25.88 9.41 -3.50
N VAL A 287 -26.78 9.05 -4.44
CA VAL A 287 -26.48 8.99 -5.88
C VAL A 287 -26.15 10.38 -6.43
N GLU A 288 -26.89 11.41 -6.03
CA GLU A 288 -26.67 12.79 -6.47
C GLU A 288 -25.32 13.36 -5.97
N LEU A 289 -25.02 13.17 -4.68
CA LEU A 289 -23.73 13.57 -4.09
C LEU A 289 -22.55 12.82 -4.70
N GLU A 290 -22.73 11.55 -5.05
CA GLU A 290 -21.72 10.79 -5.79
C GLU A 290 -21.51 11.32 -7.21
N ALA A 291 -22.59 11.65 -7.92
CA ALA A 291 -22.49 12.17 -9.27
C ALA A 291 -21.70 13.48 -9.28
N GLN A 292 -21.91 14.38 -8.32
CA GLN A 292 -21.14 15.61 -8.19
C GLN A 292 -19.63 15.34 -8.03
N ARG A 293 -19.24 14.36 -7.22
CA ARG A 293 -17.80 13.98 -7.05
C ARG A 293 -17.16 13.34 -8.27
N VAL A 294 -17.92 12.76 -9.19
CA VAL A 294 -17.38 12.24 -10.46
C VAL A 294 -16.88 13.39 -11.34
N TRP A 295 -17.40 14.61 -11.12
CA TRP A 295 -17.12 15.82 -11.91
C TRP A 295 -16.36 16.90 -11.15
N GLU A 296 -16.15 16.75 -9.84
CA GLU A 296 -15.42 17.71 -9.03
C GLU A 296 -13.90 17.45 -9.02
N LYS A 297 -13.25 18.28 -9.86
CA LYS A 297 -11.91 18.89 -9.74
C LYS A 297 -10.64 18.04 -9.93
#